data_AF-X1TUC0-F1
#
_entry.id   AF-X1TUC0-F1
#
_cell.length_a   1.000
_cell.length_b   1.000
_cell.length_c   1.000
_cell.angle_alpha   90.00
_cell.angle_beta   90.00
_cell.angle_gamma   90.00
#
_symmetry.space_group_name_H-M   'P 1'
#
loop_
_entity.id
_entity.type
_entity.pdbx_description
1 polymer ?
#
loop_
_entity_poly.entity_id
_entity_poly.type
_entity_poly.pdbx_seq_one_letter_code
_entity_poly.pdbx_strand_id
1 'polypeptide(L)'
;MASRIRGGIWFFQIKWSKKTDGWHPHIHALLDSDFIPQAQIRARWYKLTQGSDIVDIRACWSPESAANHVARYATRPGTLSSVPPPHRLSLLQTLHGRRIVGAWGTALKVPLAPPKATDKDEWRFLGSWRE
;
A
#
# COMPACT_ATOMS: atom_id res chain seq x y z
N MET A 1 -2.23 19.16 -20.38
CA MET A 1 -2.14 17.78 -20.91
C MET A 1 -2.18 16.80 -19.75
N ALA A 2 -2.90 15.69 -19.88
CA ALA A 2 -2.88 14.63 -18.87
C ALA A 2 -1.55 13.86 -18.96
N SER A 3 -0.88 13.64 -17.83
CA SER A 3 0.37 12.87 -17.77
C SER A 3 0.16 11.44 -18.28
N ARG A 4 1.08 10.92 -19.09
CA ARG A 4 0.98 9.57 -19.66
C ARG A 4 1.45 8.54 -18.64
N ILE A 5 0.51 7.85 -18.01
CA ILE A 5 0.79 6.78 -17.04
C ILE A 5 0.83 5.43 -17.79
N ARG A 6 2.00 4.78 -17.81
CA ARG A 6 2.25 3.50 -18.49
C ARG A 6 2.05 2.29 -17.56
N GLY A 7 2.27 2.47 -16.25
CA GLY A 7 2.16 1.41 -15.27
C GLY A 7 2.58 1.88 -13.88
N GLY A 8 2.60 0.96 -12.93
CA GLY A 8 3.10 1.24 -11.59
C GLY A 8 2.90 0.10 -10.61
N ILE A 9 3.44 0.30 -9.42
CA ILE A 9 3.27 -0.58 -8.26
C ILE A 9 2.80 0.26 -7.08
N TRP A 10 1.84 -0.23 -6.31
CA TRP A 10 1.24 0.49 -5.19
C TRP A 10 1.14 -0.39 -3.95
N PHE A 11 1.28 0.23 -2.78
CA PHE A 11 1.20 -0.37 -1.46
C PHE A 11 0.24 0.44 -0.60
N PHE A 12 -0.79 -0.21 -0.09
CA PHE A 12 -1.69 0.35 0.89
C PHE A 12 -1.10 0.18 2.28
N GLN A 13 -1.09 1.27 3.04
CA GLN A 13 -0.67 1.29 4.42
C GLN A 13 -1.74 1.94 5.28
N ILE A 14 -2.04 1.37 6.43
CA ILE A 14 -2.93 1.99 7.42
C ILE A 14 -2.22 2.18 8.75
N LYS A 15 -2.42 3.36 9.34
CA LYS A 15 -1.84 3.72 10.64
C LYS A 15 -2.94 4.21 11.57
N TRP A 16 -2.81 3.89 12.86
CA TRP A 16 -3.60 4.54 13.89
C TRP A 16 -2.90 5.83 14.33
N SER A 17 -3.61 6.94 14.30
CA SER A 17 -3.14 8.23 14.81
C SER A 17 -3.71 8.46 16.19
N LYS A 18 -2.84 8.50 17.20
CA LYS A 18 -3.23 8.88 18.57
C LYS A 18 -3.67 10.34 18.67
N LYS A 19 -3.17 11.21 17.78
CA LYS A 19 -3.47 12.65 17.80
C LYS A 19 -4.92 12.95 17.37
N THR A 20 -5.40 12.20 16.39
CA THR A 20 -6.73 12.41 15.80
C THR A 20 -7.70 11.31 16.19
N ASP A 21 -7.28 10.40 17.08
CA ASP A 21 -7.98 9.20 17.50
C ASP A 21 -8.66 8.45 16.33
N GLY A 22 -7.87 8.13 15.30
CA GLY A 22 -8.45 7.62 14.06
C GLY A 22 -7.48 6.99 13.08
N TRP A 23 -8.05 6.40 12.03
CA TRP A 23 -7.33 5.68 10.98
C TRP A 23 -6.81 6.62 9.88
N HIS A 24 -5.54 6.46 9.54
CA HIS A 24 -4.87 7.23 8.49
C HIS A 24 -4.44 6.28 7.36
N PRO A 25 -5.27 6.13 6.31
CA PRO A 25 -4.91 5.35 5.13
C PRO A 25 -3.89 6.11 4.27
N HIS A 26 -2.91 5.38 3.74
CA HIS A 26 -1.85 5.87 2.88
C HIS A 26 -1.72 4.95 1.68
N ILE A 27 -1.38 5.55 0.53
CA ILE A 27 -0.95 4.82 -0.66
C ILE A 27 0.46 5.28 -0.99
N HIS A 28 1.40 4.33 -1.02
CA HIS A 28 2.75 4.55 -1.52
C HIS A 28 2.84 3.92 -2.90
N ALA A 29 3.29 4.66 -3.90
CA ALA A 29 3.33 4.15 -5.27
C ALA A 29 4.59 4.59 -6.01
N LEU A 30 5.10 3.70 -6.86
CA LEU A 30 6.11 4.00 -7.87
C LEU A 30 5.43 3.89 -9.24
N LEU A 31 5.50 4.96 -10.02
CA LEU A 31 4.77 5.10 -11.27
C LEU A 31 5.74 5.18 -12.44
N ASP A 32 5.42 4.43 -13.49
CA ASP A 32 6.05 4.61 -14.79
C ASP A 32 5.23 5.64 -15.59
N SER A 33 5.61 6.91 -15.47
CA SER A 33 4.84 8.04 -15.99
C SER A 33 5.75 9.25 -16.25
N ASP A 34 5.28 10.18 -17.08
CA ASP A 34 5.74 11.57 -17.02
C ASP A 34 5.46 12.15 -15.64
N PHE A 35 6.22 13.16 -15.22
CA PHE A 35 6.00 13.81 -13.93
C PHE A 35 4.56 14.33 -13.83
N ILE A 36 3.88 13.95 -12.76
CA ILE A 36 2.49 14.36 -12.51
C ILE A 36 2.53 15.54 -11.55
N PRO A 37 1.97 16.71 -11.91
CA PRO A 37 1.90 17.83 -10.99
C PRO A 37 1.15 17.45 -9.71
N GLN A 38 1.77 17.73 -8.56
CA GLN A 38 1.21 17.41 -7.23
C GLN A 38 -0.24 17.88 -7.08
N ALA A 39 -0.56 19.07 -7.59
CA ALA A 39 -1.90 19.65 -7.53
C ALA A 39 -2.98 18.74 -8.16
N GLN A 40 -2.65 18.01 -9.23
CA GLN A 40 -3.58 17.10 -9.88
C GLN A 40 -3.89 15.89 -9.01
N ILE A 41 -2.86 15.34 -8.34
CA ILE A 41 -3.02 14.20 -7.43
C ILE A 41 -3.75 14.66 -6.17
N ARG A 42 -3.35 15.80 -5.59
CA ARG A 42 -4.00 16.42 -4.43
C ARG A 42 -5.50 16.60 -4.63
N ALA A 43 -5.92 17.16 -5.76
CA ALA A 43 -7.33 17.37 -6.06
C ALA A 43 -8.12 16.05 -6.13
N ARG A 44 -7.55 15.00 -6.73
CA ARG A 44 -8.16 13.67 -6.78
C ARG A 44 -8.21 13.01 -5.40
N TRP A 45 -7.11 13.09 -4.66
CA TRP A 45 -7.00 12.53 -3.31
C TRP A 45 -8.01 13.16 -2.36
N TYR A 46 -8.13 14.49 -2.38
CA TYR A 46 -9.12 15.23 -1.60
C TYR A 46 -10.54 14.77 -1.89
N LYS A 47 -10.89 14.61 -3.17
CA LYS A 47 -12.21 14.14 -3.58
C LYS A 47 -12.48 12.70 -3.10
N LEU A 48 -11.51 11.80 -3.24
CA LEU A 48 -11.67 10.38 -2.88
C LEU A 48 -11.71 10.15 -1.37
N THR A 49 -10.89 10.89 -0.62
CA THR A 49 -10.80 10.78 0.84
C THR A 49 -11.77 11.69 1.58
N GLN A 50 -12.50 12.53 0.86
CA GLN A 50 -13.48 13.48 1.40
C GLN A 50 -12.86 14.43 2.44
N GLY A 51 -11.63 14.89 2.21
CA GLY A 51 -11.00 15.90 3.08
C GLY A 51 -9.49 15.81 3.26
N SER A 52 -8.84 14.70 2.89
CA SER A 52 -7.37 14.60 2.97
C SER A 52 -6.72 15.15 1.71
N ASP A 53 -5.79 16.10 1.85
CA ASP A 53 -5.07 16.71 0.74
C ASP A 53 -3.55 16.46 0.81
N ILE A 54 -3.12 15.58 1.72
CA ILE A 54 -1.72 15.27 1.96
C ILE A 54 -1.19 14.37 0.85
N VAL A 55 -0.35 14.92 -0.01
CA VAL A 55 0.27 14.23 -1.14
C VAL A 55 1.73 14.65 -1.26
N ASP A 56 2.63 13.67 -1.36
CA ASP A 56 4.02 13.87 -1.76
C ASP A 56 4.25 13.16 -3.11
N ILE A 57 4.83 13.87 -4.07
CA ILE A 57 5.24 13.30 -5.36
C ILE A 57 6.58 13.86 -5.73
N ARG A 58 7.49 12.97 -6.14
CA ARG A 58 8.85 13.31 -6.52
C ARG A 58 9.23 12.52 -7.75
N ALA A 59 10.02 13.14 -8.62
CA ALA A 59 10.68 12.41 -9.69
C ALA A 59 11.70 11.44 -9.07
N CYS A 60 11.75 10.23 -9.60
CA CYS A 60 12.74 9.24 -9.19
C CYS A 60 13.82 9.16 -10.26
N TRP A 61 15.05 9.55 -9.89
CA TRP A 61 16.16 9.70 -10.83
C TRP A 61 17.13 8.50 -10.82
N SER A 62 16.97 7.55 -9.89
CA SER A 62 17.80 6.36 -9.84
C SER A 62 16.99 5.10 -9.48
N PRO A 63 17.28 3.95 -10.13
CA PRO A 63 16.64 2.68 -9.79
C PRO A 63 16.84 2.27 -8.32
N GLU A 64 18.01 2.58 -7.75
CA GLU A 64 18.31 2.28 -6.35
C GLU A 64 17.42 3.07 -5.38
N SER A 65 17.21 4.36 -5.63
CA SER A 65 16.31 5.19 -4.82
C SER A 65 14.87 4.70 -4.91
N ALA A 66 14.41 4.33 -6.12
CA ALA A 66 13.11 3.70 -6.35
C ALA A 66 12.98 2.39 -5.54
N ALA A 67 13.96 1.50 -5.64
CA ALA A 67 13.95 0.22 -4.95
C ALA A 67 13.92 0.39 -3.42
N ASN A 68 14.77 1.25 -2.87
CA ASN A 68 14.81 1.56 -1.44
C ASN A 68 13.47 2.14 -0.93
N HIS A 69 12.86 3.02 -1.72
CA HIS A 69 11.56 3.60 -1.37
C HIS A 69 10.47 2.53 -1.35
N VAL A 70 10.37 1.72 -2.41
CA VAL A 70 9.37 0.65 -2.54
C VAL A 70 9.54 -0.42 -1.47
N ALA A 71 10.76 -0.88 -1.21
CA ALA A 71 11.05 -1.93 -0.23
C ALA A 71 10.60 -1.57 1.19
N ARG A 72 10.70 -0.29 1.57
CA ARG A 72 10.24 0.21 2.88
C ARG A 72 8.73 0.02 3.08
N TYR A 73 7.93 0.14 2.03
CA TYR A 73 6.46 0.09 2.13
C TYR A 73 5.89 -1.28 1.80
N ALA A 74 6.57 -2.06 0.96
CA ALA A 74 6.24 -3.46 0.71
C ALA A 74 6.21 -4.29 2.01
N THR A 75 7.05 -3.94 2.99
CA THR A 75 7.21 -4.71 4.23
C THR A 75 6.37 -4.19 5.40
N ARG A 76 5.61 -3.10 5.23
CA ARG A 76 4.95 -2.41 6.36
C ARG A 76 3.53 -1.90 6.03
N PRO A 77 2.56 -2.79 5.72
CA PRO A 77 1.18 -2.40 5.47
C PRO A 77 0.46 -1.86 6.71
N GLY A 78 0.92 -2.22 7.91
CA GLY A 78 0.41 -1.69 9.17
C GLY A 78 1.25 -2.18 10.34
N THR A 79 1.13 -1.51 11.49
CA THR A 79 1.85 -1.88 12.71
C THR A 79 0.83 -2.22 13.79
N LEU A 80 0.50 -3.51 13.97
CA LEU A 80 -0.56 -3.92 14.90
C LEU A 80 -0.28 -3.49 16.35
N SER A 81 0.99 -3.47 16.75
CA SER A 81 1.42 -3.02 18.08
C SER A 81 1.16 -1.53 18.33
N SER A 82 1.09 -0.69 17.29
CA SER A 82 0.75 0.73 17.44
C SER A 82 -0.76 0.99 17.54
N VAL A 83 -1.58 -0.03 17.30
CA VAL A 83 -3.05 0.04 17.36
C VAL A 83 -3.51 -0.31 18.78
N PRO A 84 -4.38 0.51 19.41
CA PRO A 84 -4.96 0.20 20.70
C PRO A 84 -5.72 -1.13 20.67
N PRO A 85 -5.68 -1.95 21.74
CA PRO A 85 -6.30 -3.28 21.77
C PRO A 85 -7.76 -3.33 21.26
N PRO A 86 -8.65 -2.37 21.59
CA PRO A 86 -10.05 -2.38 21.12
C PRO A 86 -10.20 -2.32 19.60
N HIS A 87 -9.24 -1.71 18.88
CA HIS A 87 -9.33 -1.50 17.44
C HIS A 87 -8.62 -2.58 16.61
N ARG A 88 -7.86 -3.47 17.25
CA ARG A 88 -7.07 -4.50 16.54
C ARG A 88 -7.95 -5.50 15.79
N LEU A 89 -9.04 -5.95 16.40
CA LEU A 89 -9.95 -6.90 15.76
C LEU A 89 -10.62 -6.27 14.53
N SER A 90 -11.15 -5.05 14.68
CA SER A 90 -11.75 -4.30 13.57
C SER A 90 -10.77 -4.09 12.43
N LEU A 91 -9.49 -3.77 12.70
CA LEU A 91 -8.46 -3.67 11.67
C LEU A 91 -8.28 -4.99 10.92
N LEU A 92 -8.13 -6.10 11.64
CA LEU A 92 -7.93 -7.42 11.05
C LEU A 92 -9.12 -7.81 10.18
N GLN A 93 -10.35 -7.71 10.68
CA GLN A 93 -11.57 -8.01 9.94
C GLN A 93 -11.72 -7.11 8.71
N THR A 94 -11.43 -5.82 8.86
CA THR A 94 -11.56 -4.85 7.76
C THR A 94 -10.59 -5.15 6.62
N LEU A 95 -9.35 -5.53 6.92
CA LEU A 95 -8.34 -5.81 5.90
C LEU A 95 -8.27 -7.26 5.45
N HIS A 96 -8.93 -8.18 6.16
CA HIS A 96 -8.93 -9.59 5.82
C HIS A 96 -9.44 -9.81 4.39
N GLY A 97 -8.68 -10.59 3.61
CA GLY A 97 -9.01 -10.91 2.21
C GLY A 97 -8.91 -9.73 1.22
N ARG A 98 -8.58 -8.52 1.67
CA ARG A 98 -8.47 -7.36 0.77
C ARG A 98 -7.10 -7.26 0.14
N ARG A 99 -7.08 -6.89 -1.14
CA ARG A 99 -5.83 -6.57 -1.84
C ARG A 99 -5.27 -5.25 -1.31
N ILE A 100 -4.08 -5.32 -0.72
CA ILE A 100 -3.37 -4.17 -0.15
C ILE A 100 -2.08 -3.82 -0.91
N VAL A 101 -1.77 -4.56 -1.97
CA VAL A 101 -0.64 -4.29 -2.87
C VAL A 101 -1.03 -4.70 -4.28
N GLY A 102 -0.51 -3.99 -5.29
CA GLY A 102 -0.79 -4.33 -6.68
C GLY A 102 0.20 -3.71 -7.65
N ALA A 103 0.31 -4.33 -8.82
CA ALA A 103 1.08 -3.85 -9.95
C ALA A 103 0.20 -3.83 -11.21
N TRP A 104 0.46 -2.90 -12.12
CA TRP A 104 -0.27 -2.80 -13.39
C TRP A 104 0.63 -2.25 -14.51
N GLY A 105 0.20 -2.45 -15.76
CA GLY A 105 0.92 -1.97 -16.93
C GLY A 105 2.34 -2.53 -17.01
N THR A 106 3.32 -1.64 -17.18
CA THR A 106 4.75 -2.00 -17.28
C THR A 106 5.30 -2.72 -16.05
N ALA A 107 4.66 -2.57 -14.87
CA ALA A 107 5.08 -3.22 -13.64
C ALA A 107 4.54 -4.66 -13.46
N LEU A 108 3.66 -5.16 -14.33
CA LEU A 108 3.14 -6.54 -14.26
C LEU A 108 4.23 -7.62 -14.36
N LYS A 109 5.43 -7.25 -14.83
CA LYS A 109 6.61 -8.11 -14.88
C LYS A 109 7.20 -8.40 -13.49
N VAL A 110 6.79 -7.66 -12.46
CA VAL A 110 7.25 -7.84 -11.07
C VAL A 110 6.27 -8.75 -10.33
N PRO A 111 6.66 -9.99 -9.96
CA PRO A 111 5.81 -10.86 -9.17
C PRO A 111 5.64 -10.28 -7.76
N LEU A 112 4.40 -10.06 -7.37
CA LEU A 112 4.03 -9.62 -6.02
C LEU A 112 3.55 -10.78 -5.12
N ALA A 113 3.38 -11.97 -5.70
CA ALA A 113 3.04 -13.16 -4.94
C ALA A 113 4.27 -13.67 -4.18
N PRO A 114 4.10 -14.19 -2.95
CA PRO A 114 5.18 -14.88 -2.28
C PRO A 114 5.64 -16.07 -3.14
N PRO A 115 6.93 -16.44 -3.08
CA PRO A 115 7.40 -17.67 -3.69
C PRO A 115 6.61 -18.86 -3.13
N LYS A 116 6.48 -19.92 -3.93
CA LYS A 116 5.82 -21.15 -3.48
C LYS A 116 6.59 -21.70 -2.27
N ALA A 117 5.87 -21.99 -1.18
CA ALA A 117 6.45 -22.67 -0.02
C ALA A 117 7.00 -24.04 -0.46
N THR A 118 8.28 -24.29 -0.20
CA THR A 118 8.97 -25.54 -0.57
C THR A 118 8.67 -26.68 0.40
N ASP A 119 8.32 -26.31 1.63
CA ASP A 119 8.01 -27.17 2.78
C ASP A 119 6.49 -27.37 2.97
N LYS A 120 5.67 -26.95 2.00
CA LYS A 120 4.19 -27.03 2.08
C LYS A 120 3.65 -28.42 2.45
N ASP A 121 4.39 -29.47 2.11
CA ASP A 121 4.01 -30.87 2.33
C ASP A 121 4.29 -31.31 3.79
N GLU A 122 5.08 -30.54 4.54
CA GLU A 122 5.33 -30.72 5.98
C GLU A 122 4.29 -30.00 6.85
N TRP A 123 3.45 -29.15 6.25
CA TRP A 123 2.54 -28.29 6.99
C TRP A 123 1.34 -29.08 7.52
N ARG A 124 1.08 -28.95 8.82
CA ARG A 124 -0.14 -29.47 9.45
C ARG A 124 -1.18 -28.36 9.58
N PHE A 125 -2.37 -28.61 9.06
CA PHE A 125 -3.51 -27.70 9.27
C PHE A 125 -3.90 -27.67 10.76
N LEU A 126 -3.86 -26.48 11.37
CA LEU A 126 -4.25 -26.27 12.77
C LEU A 126 -5.67 -25.72 12.91
N GLY A 127 -6.20 -25.09 11.87
CA GLY A 127 -7.53 -24.47 11.89
C GLY A 127 -7.63 -23.33 10.89
N SER A 128 -8.87 -22.92 10.62
CA SER A 128 -9.19 -21.72 9.84
C SER A 128 -10.20 -20.88 10.60
N TRP A 129 -10.04 -19.56 10.58
CA TRP A 129 -11.09 -18.65 11.03
C TRP A 129 -12.23 -18.64 9.99
N ARG A 130 -13.48 -18.73 10.47
CA ARG A 130 -14.69 -18.49 9.69
C ARG A 130 -15.55 -17.53 10.52
N GLU A 131 -16.08 -16.50 9.88
CA GLU A 131 -17.04 -15.58 10.47
C GLU A 131 -18.39 -16.26 10.72
#